data_AF-A0A8T6LBJ9-F1
#
_entry.id   AF-A0A8T6LBJ9-F1
#
_cell.length_a   1.000
_cell.length_b   1.000
_cell.length_c   1.000
_cell.angle_alpha   90.00
_cell.angle_beta   90.00
_cell.angle_gamma   90.00
#
_symmetry.space_group_name_H-M   'P 1'
#
loop_
_entity.id
_entity.type
_entity.pdbx_description
1 polymer ?
#
loop_
_entity_poly.entity_id
_entity_poly.type
_entity_poly.pdbx_seq_one_letter_code
_entity_poly.pdbx_strand_id
1 'polypeptide(L)'
;SHIVLRRTEPDLERPYRTPGGTLTAGVALALSVVAFLSTFLANQDAAIWSAAFYLAMVAYFFFYSRHHLVANAPEEEFEAIALAERELG
;
A
#
# COMPACT_ATOMS: atom_id res chain seq x y z
N SER A 1 -4.28 -3.99 2.65
CA SER A 1 -5.53 -3.21 2.79
C SER A 1 -6.74 -3.98 3.31
N HIS A 2 -6.74 -5.32 3.35
CA HIS A 2 -7.91 -6.12 3.78
C HIS A 2 -8.47 -5.81 5.19
N ILE A 3 -7.59 -5.44 6.14
CA ILE A 3 -7.98 -5.12 7.53
C ILE A 3 -8.33 -3.63 7.69
N VAL A 4 -7.57 -2.73 7.04
CA VAL A 4 -7.77 -1.27 7.15
C VAL A 4 -9.10 -0.85 6.52
N LEU A 5 -9.42 -1.34 5.32
CA LEU A 5 -10.71 -1.09 4.67
C LEU A 5 -11.92 -1.60 5.46
N ARG A 6 -11.76 -2.56 6.38
CA ARG A 6 -12.84 -2.98 7.30
C ARG A 6 -13.12 -1.95 8.38
N ARG A 7 -12.18 -1.06 8.69
CA ARG A 7 -12.35 0.03 9.66
C ARG A 7 -12.74 1.33 8.99
N THR A 8 -12.11 1.66 7.86
CA THR A 8 -12.31 2.94 7.19
C THR A 8 -13.59 2.98 6.35
N GLU A 9 -13.95 1.87 5.70
CA GLU A 9 -15.12 1.78 4.81
C GLU A 9 -15.96 0.52 5.14
N PRO A 10 -16.68 0.54 6.28
CA PRO A 10 -17.42 -0.61 6.77
C PRO A 10 -18.64 -0.94 5.90
N ASP A 11 -19.32 0.06 5.32
CA ASP A 11 -20.53 -0.09 4.51
C ASP A 11 -20.28 -0.43 3.04
N LEU A 12 -19.03 -0.59 2.64
CA LEU A 12 -18.69 -0.94 1.27
C LEU A 12 -19.23 -2.35 0.95
N GLU A 13 -19.95 -2.47 -0.16
CA GLU A 13 -20.57 -3.72 -0.58
C GLU A 13 -19.48 -4.75 -0.91
N ARG A 14 -19.52 -5.91 -0.25
CA ARG A 14 -18.48 -6.95 -0.34
C ARG A 14 -19.07 -8.24 -0.92
N PRO A 15 -19.05 -8.41 -2.25
CA PRO A 15 -19.57 -9.61 -2.93
C PRO A 15 -18.85 -10.90 -2.51
N TYR A 16 -17.58 -10.80 -2.13
CA TYR A 16 -16.79 -11.90 -1.60
C TYR A 16 -16.24 -11.58 -0.21
N ARG A 17 -16.40 -12.54 0.72
CA ARG A 17 -15.80 -12.47 2.06
C ARG A 17 -14.89 -13.69 2.24
N THR A 18 -13.63 -13.44 2.56
CA THR A 18 -12.67 -14.52 2.82
C THR A 18 -13.13 -15.40 3.98
N PRO A 19 -13.16 -16.73 3.82
CA PRO A 19 -13.43 -17.63 4.94
C PRO A 19 -12.34 -17.45 6.00
N GLY A 20 -12.75 -17.18 7.25
CA GLY A 20 -11.84 -16.86 8.37
C GLY A 20 -11.48 -15.37 8.55
N GLY A 21 -11.93 -14.49 7.65
CA GLY A 21 -11.92 -13.03 7.85
C GLY A 21 -10.55 -12.44 8.20
N THR A 22 -10.50 -11.68 9.30
CA THR A 22 -9.29 -10.96 9.76
C THR A 22 -8.25 -11.91 10.38
N LEU A 23 -8.68 -13.05 10.92
CA LEU A 23 -7.79 -14.00 11.61
C LEU A 23 -6.84 -14.69 10.63
N THR A 24 -7.37 -15.23 9.53
CA THR A 24 -6.56 -15.89 8.50
C THR A 24 -5.61 -14.90 7.82
N ALA A 25 -6.07 -13.67 7.58
CA ALA A 25 -5.23 -12.59 7.09
C ALA A 25 -4.10 -12.21 8.08
N GLY A 26 -4.38 -12.20 9.39
CA GLY A 26 -3.39 -11.93 10.43
C GLY A 26 -2.32 -13.01 10.51
N VAL A 27 -2.71 -14.29 10.45
CA VAL A 27 -1.76 -15.41 10.43
C VAL A 27 -0.89 -15.38 9.18
N ALA A 28 -1.49 -15.16 8.00
CA ALA A 28 -0.73 -15.03 6.76
C ALA A 28 0.28 -13.88 6.81
N LEU A 29 -0.11 -12.75 7.42
CA LEU A 29 0.78 -11.61 7.63
C LEU A 29 1.95 -11.99 8.55
N ALA A 30 1.67 -12.63 9.68
CA ALA A 30 2.71 -13.05 10.62
C ALA A 30 3.70 -14.04 9.96
N LEU A 31 3.20 -15.04 9.24
CA LEU A 31 4.03 -16.00 8.51
C LEU A 31 4.88 -15.33 7.43
N SER A 32 4.32 -14.38 6.69
CA SER A 32 5.05 -13.61 5.68
C SER A 32 6.19 -12.80 6.30
N VAL A 33 5.95 -12.13 7.43
CA VAL A 33 6.99 -11.38 8.15
C VAL A 33 8.10 -12.32 8.63
N VAL A 34 7.76 -13.47 9.21
CA VAL A 34 8.74 -14.46 9.67
C VAL A 34 9.57 -15.00 8.50
N ALA A 35 8.93 -15.36 7.37
CA ALA A 35 9.64 -15.83 6.18
C ALA A 35 10.57 -14.77 5.59
N PHE A 36 10.11 -13.51 5.56
CA PHE A 36 10.91 -12.38 5.11
C PHE A 36 12.14 -12.16 6.00
N LEU A 37 11.97 -12.11 7.33
CA LEU A 37 13.08 -11.97 8.26
C LEU A 37 14.03 -13.18 8.22
N SER A 38 13.49 -14.40 8.05
CA SER A 38 14.28 -15.62 7.90
C SER A 38 15.21 -15.55 6.69
N THR A 39 14.78 -14.92 5.59
CA THR A 39 15.60 -14.74 4.39
C THR A 39 16.85 -13.88 4.68
N PHE A 40 16.74 -12.93 5.61
CA PHE A 40 17.88 -12.11 6.04
C PHE A 40 18.76 -12.78 7.10
N LEU A 41 18.16 -13.54 8.02
CA LEU A 41 18.92 -14.28 9.03
C LEU A 41 19.71 -15.44 8.41
N ALA A 42 19.19 -16.07 7.35
CA ALA A 42 19.81 -17.20 6.71
C ALA A 42 21.10 -16.83 5.95
N ASN A 43 21.21 -15.60 5.42
CA ASN A 43 22.36 -15.17 4.62
C ASN A 43 22.67 -13.68 4.84
N GLN A 44 23.82 -13.40 5.45
CA GLN A 44 24.28 -12.03 5.75
C GLN A 44 24.43 -11.17 4.49
N ASP A 45 24.85 -11.75 3.37
CA ASP A 45 25.01 -11.01 2.11
C ASP A 45 23.66 -10.61 1.51
N ALA A 46 22.66 -11.50 1.53
CA ALA A 46 21.32 -11.21 1.04
C ALA A 46 20.62 -10.12 1.88
N ALA A 47 20.90 -10.09 3.18
CA ALA A 47 20.45 -9.04 4.09
C ALA A 47 21.02 -7.67 3.73
N ILE A 48 22.33 -7.59 3.47
CA ILE A 48 22.99 -6.32 3.12
C ILE A 48 22.44 -5.77 1.81
N TRP A 49 22.33 -6.60 0.76
CA TRP A 49 21.80 -6.17 -0.54
C TRP A 49 20.34 -5.72 -0.46
N SER A 50 19.52 -6.44 0.29
CA SER A 50 18.10 -6.08 0.45
C SER A 50 17.90 -4.84 1.30
N ALA A 51 18.70 -4.67 2.36
CA ALA A 51 18.70 -3.45 3.17
C ALA A 51 19.14 -2.24 2.34
N ALA A 52 20.20 -2.38 1.53
CA ALA A 52 20.66 -1.33 0.62
C ALA A 52 19.59 -0.96 -0.41
N PHE A 53 18.91 -1.95 -1.01
CA PHE A 53 17.82 -1.71 -1.96
C PHE A 53 16.63 -1.00 -1.29
N TYR A 54 16.20 -1.44 -0.12
CA TYR A 54 15.14 -0.77 0.64
C TYR A 54 15.52 0.66 1.00
N LEU A 55 16.74 0.89 1.46
CA LEU A 55 17.24 2.22 1.78
C LEU A 55 17.26 3.12 0.53
N ALA A 56 17.68 2.59 -0.63
CA ALA A 56 17.66 3.30 -1.90
C ALA A 56 16.22 3.66 -2.33
N MET A 57 15.26 2.74 -2.15
CA MET A 57 13.84 3.00 -2.42
C MET A 57 13.24 4.04 -1.48
N VAL A 58 13.56 4.00 -0.19
CA VAL A 58 13.14 5.01 0.79
C VAL A 58 13.77 6.37 0.48
N ALA A 59 15.05 6.40 0.12
CA ALA A 59 15.74 7.62 -0.30
C ALA A 59 15.09 8.19 -1.58
N TYR A 60 14.86 7.37 -2.60
CA TYR A 60 14.14 7.77 -3.81
C TYR A 60 12.75 8.31 -3.47
N PHE A 61 12.02 7.64 -2.58
CA PHE A 61 10.71 8.09 -2.14
C PHE A 61 10.79 9.48 -1.49
N PHE A 62 11.74 9.67 -0.58
CA PHE A 62 11.91 10.90 0.17
C PHE A 62 12.40 12.07 -0.70
N PHE A 63 13.35 11.83 -1.62
CA PHE A 63 13.94 12.88 -2.44
C PHE A 63 13.13 13.19 -3.71
N TYR A 64 12.52 12.19 -4.35
CA TYR A 64 11.82 12.36 -5.62
C TYR A 64 10.30 12.17 -5.48
N SER A 65 9.88 11.05 -4.90
CA SER A 65 8.47 10.62 -4.95
C SER A 65 7.52 11.48 -4.11
N ARG A 66 7.98 12.07 -3.00
CA ARG A 66 7.14 12.92 -2.14
C ARG A 66 6.60 14.17 -2.87
N HIS A 67 7.29 14.60 -3.93
CA HIS A 67 6.91 15.76 -4.74
C HIS A 67 6.19 15.36 -6.04
N HIS A 68 6.12 14.06 -6.36
CA HIS A 68 5.56 13.57 -7.62
C HIS A 68 4.31 12.68 -7.44
N LEU A 69 4.06 12.15 -6.23
CA LEU A 69 2.87 11.33 -5.95
C LEU A 69 1.62 12.12 -5.57
N VAL A 70 1.78 13.35 -5.07
CA VAL A 70 0.64 14.23 -4.74
C VAL A 70 0.06 14.87 -6.01
N ALA A 71 0.86 15.00 -7.07
CA ALA A 71 0.45 15.69 -8.30
C ALA A 71 -0.50 14.90 -9.22
N ASN A 72 -0.82 13.64 -8.89
CA ASN A 72 -1.74 12.79 -9.66
C ASN A 72 -2.75 12.11 -8.71
N ALA A 73 -3.22 12.84 -7.71
CA ALA A 73 -4.28 12.36 -6.85
C ALA A 73 -5.58 12.36 -7.68
N PRO A 74 -6.22 11.20 -7.94
CA PRO A 74 -7.38 11.10 -8.83
C PRO A 74 -8.52 12.04 -8.42
N GLU A 75 -8.64 12.36 -7.13
CA GLU A 75 -9.54 13.37 -6.60
C GLU A 75 -9.41 14.76 -7.27
N GLU A 76 -8.19 15.20 -7.62
CA GLU A 76 -7.96 16.50 -8.29
C GLU A 76 -8.40 16.45 -9.78
N GLU A 77 -8.24 15.29 -10.44
CA GLU A 77 -8.76 15.08 -11.81
C GLU A 77 -10.30 15.05 -11.83
N PHE A 78 -10.95 14.46 -10.82
CA PHE A 78 -12.41 14.44 -10.70
C PHE A 78 -12.99 15.82 -10.41
N GLU A 79 -12.33 16.65 -9.59
CA GLU A 79 -12.78 18.03 -9.34
C GLU A 79 -12.68 18.90 -10.60
N ALA A 80 -11.60 18.75 -11.39
CA ALA A 80 -11.43 19.49 -12.64
C ALA A 80 -12.53 19.17 -13.67
N ILE A 81 -12.95 17.90 -13.77
CA ILE A 81 -14.05 17.47 -14.64
C ILE A 81 -15.40 18.01 -14.13
N ALA A 82 -15.65 17.92 -12.81
CA ALA A 82 -16.89 18.41 -12.22
C ALA A 82 -17.06 19.93 -12.35
N LEU A 83 -15.95 20.69 -12.31
CA LEU A 83 -15.96 22.13 -12.53
C LEU A 83 -16.24 22.47 -14.01
N ALA A 84 -15.65 21.74 -14.94
CA ALA A 84 -15.90 21.89 -16.38
C ALA A 84 -17.35 21.57 -16.76
N GLU A 85 -17.98 20.56 -16.13
CA GLU A 85 -19.41 20.27 -16.34
C GLU A 85 -20.33 21.39 -15.82
N ARG A 86 -19.94 22.09 -14.75
CA ARG A 86 -20.71 23.21 -14.18
C ARG A 86 -20.62 24.50 -14.99
N GLU A 87 -19.54 24.70 -15.74
CA GLU A 87 -19.39 25.88 -16.60
C GLU A 87 -20.10 25.73 -17.96
N LEU A 88 -20.40 24.49 -18.37
CA LEU A 88 -21.08 24.18 -19.63
C LEU A 88 -22.60 23.97 -19.50
N GLY A 89 -23.15 23.99 -18.28
CA GLY A 89 -24.59 23.88 -17.98
C GLY A 89 -25.18 25.19 -17.48
#